data_AF-A0A7L4KLJ2-F1
#
_entry.id   AF-A0A7L4KLJ2-F1
#
_cell.length_a   1.000
_cell.length_b   1.000
_cell.length_c   1.000
_cell.angle_alpha   90.00
_cell.angle_beta   90.00
_cell.angle_gamma   90.00
#
_symmetry.space_group_name_H-M   'P 1'
#
loop_
_entity.id
_entity.type
_entity.pdbx_description
1 polymer ?
#
loop_
_entity_poly.entity_id
_entity_poly.type
_entity_poly.pdbx_seq_one_letter_code
_entity_poly.pdbx_strand_id
1 'polypeptide(L)'
;MTRWARRNAPPGARALDATPWEQLAPSAEPEPPRGPKRRRKKKEYENQDVNGFAAHRGEQRQEEEEEARRKDRRREGRRLRRQERKKNAMVCFHCREPGHGVADCPAVLESQDMGTGICYRCGSTEHDLSKCRAKVDTAAGPFPYAKCFICGEMGHLSRSCPDNPKGLYAEGGGCKLCGSVEHFKKDCPEKQNTGELQGGVGWSVG
;
A
#
# COMPACT_ATOMS: atom_id res chain seq x y z
N MET A 1 3.25 13.95 -19.38
CA MET A 1 4.65 13.89 -18.90
C MET A 1 5.56 13.84 -20.12
N THR A 2 6.01 14.99 -20.62
CA THR A 2 6.82 15.11 -21.83
C THR A 2 8.31 14.98 -21.48
N ARG A 3 8.94 13.92 -21.97
CA ARG A 3 10.35 13.59 -21.76
C ARG A 3 11.21 14.44 -22.70
N TRP A 4 11.91 15.44 -22.17
CA TRP A 4 12.88 16.22 -22.96
C TRP A 4 14.13 15.37 -23.24
N ALA A 5 14.39 15.11 -24.52
CA ALA A 5 15.67 14.57 -24.96
C ALA A 5 16.69 15.72 -25.06
N ARG A 6 17.69 15.75 -24.18
CA ARG A 6 18.83 16.66 -24.34
C ARG A 6 19.77 16.04 -25.38
N ARG A 7 19.99 16.76 -26.48
CA ARG A 7 21.02 16.43 -27.48
C ARG A 7 22.34 17.04 -27.01
N ASN A 8 23.36 16.22 -26.79
CA ASN A 8 24.72 16.70 -26.51
C ASN A 8 25.39 17.06 -27.84
N ALA A 9 25.64 18.35 -28.08
CA ALA A 9 26.53 18.83 -29.14
C ALA A 9 27.76 19.50 -28.49
N PRO A 10 28.98 19.30 -29.00
CA PRO A 10 30.18 19.91 -28.46
C PRO A 10 30.19 21.43 -28.70
N PRO A 11 30.84 22.22 -27.82
CA PRO A 11 30.83 23.68 -27.90
C PRO A 11 31.63 24.16 -29.11
N GLY A 12 30.99 24.91 -30.02
CA GLY A 12 31.64 25.59 -31.16
C GLY A 12 31.11 25.23 -32.55
N ALA A 13 30.25 24.22 -32.69
CA ALA A 13 29.62 23.92 -33.98
C ALA A 13 28.43 24.85 -34.23
N ARG A 14 28.48 25.69 -35.27
CA ARG A 14 27.29 26.41 -35.79
C ARG A 14 26.32 25.36 -36.34
N ALA A 15 25.06 25.43 -35.90
CA ALA A 15 23.98 24.66 -36.53
C ALA A 15 23.90 25.07 -38.01
N LEU A 16 23.89 24.09 -38.91
CA LEU A 16 23.63 24.35 -40.33
C LEU A 16 22.17 24.76 -40.47
N ASP A 17 21.90 25.80 -41.27
CA ASP A 17 20.55 26.30 -41.50
C ASP A 17 19.71 25.24 -42.22
N ALA A 18 18.47 25.04 -41.76
CA ALA A 18 17.56 24.07 -42.35
C ALA A 18 17.25 24.46 -43.81
N THR A 19 17.35 23.50 -44.73
CA THR A 19 16.98 23.67 -46.13
C THR A 19 15.51 24.11 -46.26
N PRO A 20 15.22 25.24 -46.93
CA PRO A 20 13.85 25.73 -47.12
C PRO A 20 12.97 24.72 -47.86
N TRP A 21 11.70 24.65 -47.46
CA TRP A 21 10.71 23.69 -48.00
C TRP A 21 10.55 23.76 -49.52
N GLU A 22 10.75 24.93 -50.12
CA GLU A 22 10.66 25.15 -51.57
C GLU A 22 11.73 24.40 -52.37
N GLN A 23 12.90 24.10 -51.78
CA GLN A 23 13.98 23.34 -52.42
C GLN A 23 13.78 21.83 -52.34
N LEU A 24 12.84 21.37 -51.51
CA LEU A 24 12.53 19.95 -51.30
C LEU A 24 11.26 19.51 -52.04
N ALA A 25 10.53 20.45 -52.64
CA ALA A 25 9.38 20.13 -53.47
C ALA A 25 9.86 19.57 -54.83
N PRO A 26 9.52 18.31 -55.19
CA PRO A 26 9.80 17.81 -56.52
C PRO A 26 9.01 18.64 -57.54
N SER A 27 9.68 19.20 -58.53
CA SER A 27 9.06 19.84 -59.69
C SER A 27 8.12 18.83 -60.37
N ALA A 28 6.83 18.99 -60.14
CA ALA A 28 5.80 18.09 -60.64
C ALA A 28 5.45 18.40 -62.09
N GLU A 29 6.25 17.92 -63.03
CA GLU A 29 5.76 17.64 -64.38
C GLU A 29 5.19 16.21 -64.38
N PRO A 30 3.90 15.99 -64.73
CA PRO A 30 3.30 14.67 -64.69
C PRO A 30 3.78 13.81 -65.86
N GLU A 31 4.66 12.85 -65.57
CA GLU A 31 4.97 11.73 -66.49
C GLU A 31 3.70 10.90 -66.79
N PRO A 32 3.51 10.43 -68.04
CA PRO A 32 2.34 9.63 -68.41
C PRO A 32 2.30 8.29 -67.66
N PRO A 33 1.11 7.74 -67.36
CA PRO A 33 0.97 6.54 -66.53
C PRO A 33 1.59 5.32 -67.22
N ARG A 34 2.62 4.76 -66.59
CA ARG A 34 3.18 3.44 -66.97
C ARG A 34 2.14 2.35 -66.67
N GLY A 35 1.75 1.59 -67.69
CA GLY A 35 0.75 0.52 -67.61
C GLY A 35 1.07 -0.59 -66.59
N PRO A 36 0.10 -1.45 -66.25
CA PRO A 36 0.22 -2.40 -65.15
C PRO A 36 1.32 -3.44 -65.41
N LYS A 37 2.42 -3.35 -64.64
CA LYS A 37 3.45 -4.39 -64.62
C LYS A 37 2.88 -5.65 -63.97
N ARG A 38 2.87 -6.76 -64.71
CA ARG A 38 2.46 -8.08 -64.20
C ARG A 38 3.28 -8.40 -62.93
N ARG A 39 2.60 -8.61 -61.80
CA ARG A 39 3.23 -8.99 -60.53
C ARG A 39 3.84 -10.38 -60.68
N ARG A 40 5.16 -10.46 -60.83
CA ARG A 40 5.90 -11.72 -60.73
C ARG A 40 5.74 -12.22 -59.28
N LYS A 41 5.18 -13.42 -59.10
CA LYS A 41 4.99 -14.05 -57.78
C LYS A 41 6.35 -14.05 -57.06
N LYS A 42 6.43 -13.39 -55.90
CA LYS A 42 7.65 -13.35 -55.08
C LYS A 42 7.97 -14.80 -54.69
N LYS A 43 9.13 -15.32 -55.09
CA LYS A 43 9.59 -16.65 -54.67
C LYS A 43 9.68 -16.61 -53.14
N GLU A 44 8.94 -17.50 -52.49
CA GLU A 44 9.00 -17.70 -51.05
C GLU A 44 10.36 -18.32 -50.73
N TYR A 45 11.28 -17.48 -50.28
CA TYR A 45 12.60 -17.92 -49.86
C TYR A 45 12.48 -18.30 -48.39
N GLU A 46 12.51 -19.60 -48.12
CA GLU A 46 12.56 -20.14 -46.76
C GLU A 46 13.86 -19.66 -46.10
N ASN A 47 13.73 -18.79 -45.10
CA ASN A 47 14.88 -18.20 -44.42
C ASN A 47 15.45 -19.25 -43.47
N GLN A 48 16.36 -20.08 -43.98
CA GLN A 48 17.05 -21.10 -43.18
C GLN A 48 18.14 -20.44 -42.33
N ASP A 49 18.12 -20.69 -41.02
CA ASP A 49 19.11 -20.16 -40.07
C ASP A 49 20.43 -20.94 -40.20
N VAL A 50 21.27 -20.49 -41.10
CA VAL A 50 22.55 -21.13 -41.46
C VAL A 50 23.62 -21.06 -40.35
N ASN A 51 23.49 -20.15 -39.39
CA ASN A 51 24.49 -19.89 -38.35
C ASN A 51 23.93 -19.95 -36.91
N GLY A 52 22.66 -20.37 -36.75
CA GLY A 52 21.99 -20.54 -35.47
C GLY A 52 21.61 -19.23 -34.77
N PHE A 53 21.64 -18.07 -35.44
CA PHE A 53 21.42 -16.74 -34.83
C PHE A 53 20.01 -16.48 -34.31
N ALA A 54 19.02 -17.14 -34.91
CA ALA A 54 17.68 -17.12 -34.37
C ALA A 54 17.57 -17.99 -33.11
N ALA A 55 18.28 -19.13 -33.06
CA ALA A 55 18.26 -20.03 -31.92
C ALA A 55 18.86 -19.38 -30.66
N HIS A 56 20.07 -18.82 -30.72
CA HIS A 56 20.67 -18.20 -29.53
C HIS A 56 19.98 -16.90 -29.08
N ARG A 57 19.41 -16.11 -30.01
CA ARG A 57 18.52 -15.00 -29.61
C ARG A 57 17.24 -15.50 -28.95
N GLY A 58 16.74 -16.66 -29.37
CA GLY A 58 15.60 -17.34 -28.76
C GLY A 58 15.92 -17.82 -27.34
N GLU A 59 17.07 -18.47 -27.14
CA GLU A 59 17.56 -18.92 -25.84
C GLU A 59 17.80 -17.75 -24.89
N GLN A 60 18.49 -16.70 -25.33
CA GLN A 60 18.68 -15.47 -24.54
C GLN A 60 17.36 -14.83 -24.11
N ARG A 61 16.36 -14.82 -25.01
CA ARG A 61 15.02 -14.32 -24.68
C ARG A 61 14.33 -15.22 -23.64
N GLN A 62 14.46 -16.53 -23.75
CA GLN A 62 13.91 -17.48 -22.78
C GLN A 62 14.56 -17.31 -21.39
N GLU A 63 15.88 -17.15 -21.33
CA GLU A 63 16.61 -16.89 -20.09
C GLU A 63 16.19 -15.55 -19.45
N GLU A 64 16.04 -14.49 -20.24
CA GLU A 64 15.56 -13.18 -19.76
C GLU A 64 14.12 -13.28 -19.22
N GLU A 65 13.24 -13.99 -19.93
CA GLU A 65 11.86 -14.24 -19.50
C GLU A 65 11.78 -15.08 -18.21
N GLU A 66 12.63 -16.10 -18.06
CA GLU A 66 12.70 -16.90 -16.85
C GLU A 66 13.23 -16.08 -15.67
N GLU A 67 14.26 -15.26 -15.89
CA GLU A 67 14.78 -14.36 -14.87
C GLU A 67 13.73 -13.31 -14.46
N ALA A 68 12.97 -12.77 -15.41
CA ALA A 68 11.84 -11.88 -15.16
C ALA A 68 10.77 -12.58 -14.31
N ARG A 69 10.36 -13.80 -14.67
CA ARG A 69 9.41 -14.61 -13.88
C ARG A 69 9.94 -14.90 -12.47
N ARG A 70 11.23 -15.17 -12.32
CA ARG A 70 11.87 -15.39 -11.00
C ARG A 70 11.87 -14.11 -10.16
N LYS A 71 12.17 -12.96 -10.76
CA LYS A 71 12.11 -11.64 -10.10
C LYS A 71 10.68 -11.29 -9.67
N ASP A 72 9.69 -11.57 -10.51
CA ASP A 72 8.28 -11.35 -10.20
C ASP A 72 7.79 -12.25 -9.07
N ARG A 73 8.10 -13.56 -9.09
CA ARG A 73 7.80 -14.47 -7.98
C ARG A 73 8.41 -13.98 -6.67
N ARG A 74 9.64 -13.45 -6.69
CA ARG A 74 10.29 -12.88 -5.49
C ARG A 74 9.57 -11.60 -5.01
N ARG A 75 9.12 -10.74 -5.93
CA ARG A 75 8.38 -9.51 -5.62
C ARG A 75 7.00 -9.84 -5.03
N GLU A 76 6.30 -10.78 -5.63
CA GLU A 76 5.00 -11.27 -5.17
C GLU A 76 5.12 -11.96 -3.81
N GLY A 77 6.12 -12.82 -3.61
CA GLY A 77 6.39 -13.43 -2.31
C GLY A 77 6.61 -12.41 -1.20
N ARG A 78 7.32 -11.29 -1.46
CA ARG A 78 7.44 -10.19 -0.49
C ARG A 78 6.10 -9.50 -0.23
N ARG A 79 5.25 -9.32 -1.25
CA ARG A 79 3.91 -8.74 -1.10
C ARG A 79 3.03 -9.62 -0.21
N LEU A 80 2.99 -10.93 -0.48
CA LEU A 80 2.23 -11.90 0.30
C LEU A 80 2.70 -11.95 1.75
N ARG A 81 4.02 -12.02 2.00
CA ARG A 81 4.57 -11.98 3.37
C ARG A 81 4.19 -10.71 4.13
N ARG A 82 4.14 -9.55 3.47
CA ARG A 82 3.66 -8.30 4.10
C ARG A 82 2.17 -8.36 4.42
N GLN A 83 1.36 -8.92 3.51
CA GLN A 83 -0.07 -9.10 3.75
C GLN A 83 -0.32 -10.07 4.91
N GLU A 84 0.37 -11.20 4.91
CA GLU A 84 0.32 -12.21 5.97
C GLU A 84 0.76 -11.60 7.30
N ARG A 85 1.89 -10.88 7.36
CA ARG A 85 2.31 -10.18 8.58
C ARG A 85 1.27 -9.17 9.06
N LYS A 86 0.60 -8.45 8.15
CA LYS A 86 -0.47 -7.49 8.50
C LYS A 86 -1.71 -8.20 9.04
N LYS A 87 -2.11 -9.33 8.42
CA LYS A 87 -3.23 -10.16 8.88
C LYS A 87 -2.92 -10.79 10.25
N ASN A 88 -1.74 -11.38 10.41
CA ASN A 88 -1.30 -12.00 11.67
C ASN A 88 -1.07 -10.96 12.77
N ALA A 89 -0.69 -9.72 12.44
CA ALA A 89 -0.60 -8.63 13.41
C ALA A 89 -1.96 -8.04 13.79
N MET A 90 -3.02 -8.30 13.03
CA MET A 90 -4.38 -7.92 13.40
C MET A 90 -4.87 -8.89 14.48
N VAL A 91 -5.28 -8.35 15.61
CA VAL A 91 -5.80 -9.10 16.76
C VAL A 91 -7.29 -8.80 16.90
N CYS A 92 -8.08 -9.83 17.10
CA CYS A 92 -9.52 -9.68 17.34
C CYS A 92 -9.77 -9.06 18.72
N PHE A 93 -10.58 -8.01 18.82
CA PHE A 93 -10.86 -7.37 20.11
C PHE A 93 -11.76 -8.20 21.04
N HIS A 94 -12.45 -9.21 20.51
CA HIS A 94 -13.32 -10.09 21.28
C HIS A 94 -12.55 -11.25 21.91
N CYS A 95 -11.95 -12.14 21.11
CA CYS A 95 -11.20 -13.29 21.61
C CYS A 95 -9.69 -13.01 21.86
N ARG A 96 -9.16 -11.86 21.40
CA ARG A 96 -7.73 -11.50 21.46
C ARG A 96 -6.79 -12.45 20.72
N GLU A 97 -7.31 -13.25 19.80
CA GLU A 97 -6.51 -14.10 18.93
C GLU A 97 -6.02 -13.33 17.70
N PRO A 98 -4.77 -13.55 17.25
CA PRO A 98 -4.23 -12.95 16.04
C PRO A 98 -4.83 -13.59 14.77
N GLY A 99 -4.78 -12.86 13.65
CA GLY A 99 -5.13 -13.38 12.33
C GLY A 99 -6.47 -12.92 11.77
N HIS A 100 -7.38 -12.42 12.62
CA HIS A 100 -8.71 -11.98 12.22
C HIS A 100 -9.19 -10.73 12.99
N GLY A 101 -10.16 -10.02 12.40
CA GLY A 101 -10.84 -8.88 13.05
C GLY A 101 -12.13 -9.32 13.73
N VAL A 102 -12.77 -8.41 14.48
CA VAL A 102 -14.02 -8.71 15.23
C VAL A 102 -15.14 -9.26 14.32
N ALA A 103 -15.23 -8.79 13.08
CA ALA A 103 -16.23 -9.25 12.11
C ALA A 103 -16.03 -10.71 11.66
N ASP A 104 -14.78 -11.16 11.59
CA ASP A 104 -14.42 -12.51 11.15
C ASP A 104 -14.12 -13.44 12.36
N CYS A 105 -14.61 -13.06 13.55
CA CYS A 105 -14.33 -13.78 14.78
C CYS A 105 -15.21 -15.04 14.87
N PRO A 106 -14.63 -16.25 14.91
CA PRO A 106 -15.40 -17.48 14.99
C PRO A 106 -16.24 -17.56 16.26
N ALA A 107 -15.77 -16.96 17.37
CA ALA A 107 -16.49 -16.91 18.64
C ALA A 107 -17.73 -15.98 18.61
N VAL A 108 -17.76 -14.98 17.73
CA VAL A 108 -18.90 -14.04 17.64
C VAL A 108 -20.11 -14.67 16.94
N LEU A 109 -19.90 -15.70 16.10
CA LEU A 109 -21.01 -16.44 15.48
C LEU A 109 -21.90 -17.16 16.51
N GLU A 110 -21.36 -17.51 17.68
CA GLU A 110 -22.11 -18.14 18.77
C GLU A 110 -22.83 -17.13 19.68
N SER A 111 -22.35 -15.89 19.78
CA SER A 111 -22.93 -14.83 20.61
C SER A 111 -23.54 -13.72 19.75
N GLN A 112 -24.73 -13.96 19.21
CA GLN A 112 -25.49 -13.04 18.33
C GLN A 112 -25.80 -11.64 18.92
N ASP A 113 -25.50 -11.41 20.20
CA ASP A 113 -25.90 -10.22 20.95
C ASP A 113 -24.86 -9.08 20.99
N MET A 114 -23.77 -9.19 20.22
CA MET A 114 -22.74 -8.16 20.16
C MET A 114 -22.90 -7.41 18.85
N GLY A 115 -23.59 -6.27 18.89
CA GLY A 115 -23.91 -5.42 17.73
C GLY A 115 -22.69 -5.00 16.90
N THR A 116 -22.19 -5.89 16.06
CA THR A 116 -21.16 -5.59 15.08
C THR A 116 -21.81 -4.73 14.00
N GLY A 117 -21.39 -3.46 13.91
CA GLY A 117 -21.91 -2.51 12.93
C GLY A 117 -22.95 -1.53 13.45
N ILE A 118 -23.25 -1.51 14.77
CA ILE A 118 -23.99 -0.38 15.35
C ILE A 118 -23.05 0.79 15.66
N CYS A 119 -23.53 2.00 15.43
CA CYS A 119 -22.87 3.20 15.91
C CYS A 119 -22.97 3.25 17.43
N TYR A 120 -21.85 3.16 18.12
CA TYR A 120 -21.82 3.18 19.59
C TYR A 120 -22.32 4.49 20.23
N ARG A 121 -22.48 5.54 19.41
CA ARG A 121 -22.94 6.86 19.82
C ARG A 121 -24.46 7.00 19.71
N CYS A 122 -25.11 6.47 18.68
CA CYS A 122 -26.55 6.62 18.46
C CYS A 122 -27.33 5.33 18.18
N GLY A 123 -26.68 4.17 18.20
CA GLY A 123 -27.30 2.85 18.03
C GLY A 123 -27.68 2.48 16.59
N SER A 124 -27.55 3.39 15.62
CA SER A 124 -27.89 3.12 14.22
C SER A 124 -26.88 2.19 13.54
N THR A 125 -27.33 1.29 12.67
CA THR A 125 -26.48 0.39 11.87
C THR A 125 -25.98 1.00 10.55
N GLU A 126 -26.47 2.19 10.20
CA GLU A 126 -26.20 2.79 8.88
C GLU A 126 -24.80 3.41 8.76
N HIS A 127 -24.14 3.71 9.89
CA HIS A 127 -22.86 4.42 9.89
C HIS A 127 -21.95 4.06 11.06
N ASP A 128 -20.65 4.25 10.85
CA ASP A 128 -19.64 4.12 11.89
C ASP A 128 -19.56 5.36 12.78
N LEU A 129 -18.97 5.20 13.97
CA LEU A 129 -18.73 6.27 14.94
C LEU A 129 -18.13 7.56 14.35
N SER A 130 -17.22 7.42 13.37
CA SER A 130 -16.55 8.55 12.71
C SER A 130 -17.47 9.38 11.81
N LYS A 131 -18.55 8.80 11.32
CA LYS A 131 -19.54 9.47 10.45
C LYS A 131 -20.81 9.83 11.21
N CYS A 132 -20.84 9.57 12.52
CA CYS A 132 -21.97 9.89 13.36
C CYS A 132 -22.12 11.40 13.54
N ARG A 133 -23.29 11.92 13.15
CA ARG A 133 -23.68 13.32 13.33
C ARG A 133 -24.61 13.53 14.52
N ALA A 134 -25.00 12.45 15.20
CA ALA A 134 -25.89 12.54 16.34
C ALA A 134 -25.17 13.23 17.52
N LYS A 135 -25.87 14.20 18.11
CA LYS A 135 -25.47 14.78 19.39
C LYS A 135 -25.99 13.85 20.48
N VAL A 136 -25.08 13.37 21.33
CA VAL A 136 -25.46 12.50 22.46
C VAL A 136 -25.56 13.34 23.70
N ASP A 137 -26.58 13.05 24.49
CA ASP A 137 -26.81 13.70 25.76
C ASP A 137 -25.67 13.39 26.72
N THR A 138 -25.08 14.43 27.29
CA THR A 138 -23.92 14.34 28.19
C THR A 138 -24.22 13.46 29.42
N ALA A 139 -25.49 13.31 29.79
CA ALA A 139 -25.95 12.48 30.90
C ALA A 139 -25.80 10.97 30.64
N ALA A 140 -25.89 10.53 29.37
CA ALA A 140 -25.80 9.12 28.99
C ALA A 140 -24.35 8.66 28.73
N GLY A 141 -23.37 9.55 28.92
CA GLY A 141 -21.96 9.28 28.64
C GLY A 141 -21.62 9.35 27.14
N PRO A 142 -20.32 9.21 26.79
CA PRO A 142 -19.86 9.39 25.41
C PRO A 142 -20.30 8.27 24.46
N PHE A 143 -20.59 7.06 24.98
CA PHE A 143 -20.89 5.87 24.20
C PHE A 143 -22.01 5.00 24.84
N PRO A 144 -23.26 5.47 24.89
CA PRO A 144 -24.35 4.78 25.57
C PRO A 144 -24.66 3.40 24.99
N TYR A 145 -24.43 3.21 23.68
CA TYR A 145 -24.70 1.94 22.98
C TYR A 145 -23.45 1.06 22.82
N ALA A 146 -22.30 1.47 23.36
CA ALA A 146 -21.11 0.60 23.40
C ALA A 146 -21.28 -0.48 24.46
N LYS A 147 -21.23 -1.75 24.07
CA LYS A 147 -21.09 -2.88 24.98
C LYS A 147 -19.61 -3.23 25.13
N CYS A 148 -19.13 -3.26 26.37
CA CYS A 148 -17.74 -3.59 26.66
C CYS A 148 -17.46 -5.07 26.35
N PHE A 149 -16.39 -5.36 25.62
CA PHE A 149 -16.00 -6.74 25.31
C PHE A 149 -15.35 -7.48 26.49
N ILE A 150 -15.14 -6.82 27.63
CA ILE A 150 -14.45 -7.37 28.79
C ILE A 150 -15.45 -7.67 29.92
N CYS A 151 -16.18 -6.65 30.39
CA CYS A 151 -17.17 -6.83 31.46
C CYS A 151 -18.60 -7.07 30.93
N GLY A 152 -18.86 -6.84 29.63
CA GLY A 152 -20.20 -7.03 29.04
C GLY A 152 -21.20 -5.90 29.33
N GLU A 153 -20.84 -4.92 30.16
CA GLU A 153 -21.68 -3.77 30.48
C GLU A 153 -21.74 -2.74 29.34
N MET A 154 -22.83 -1.96 29.31
CA MET A 154 -23.02 -0.90 28.32
C MET A 154 -22.55 0.47 28.85
N GLY A 155 -22.19 1.38 27.96
CA GLY A 155 -21.83 2.77 28.29
C GLY A 155 -20.34 3.11 28.13
N HIS A 156 -19.48 2.11 27.89
CA HIS A 156 -18.05 2.32 27.70
C HIS A 156 -17.42 1.33 26.71
N LEU A 157 -16.25 1.69 26.18
CA LEU A 157 -15.43 0.82 25.34
C LEU A 157 -14.46 0.02 26.21
N SER A 158 -13.99 -1.14 25.72
CA SER A 158 -13.02 -1.99 26.44
C SER A 158 -11.73 -1.28 26.88
N ARG A 159 -11.37 -0.15 26.24
CA ARG A 159 -10.23 0.69 26.63
C ARG A 159 -10.47 1.47 27.93
N SER A 160 -11.71 1.86 28.18
CA SER A 160 -12.14 2.64 29.34
C SER A 160 -12.87 1.78 30.38
N CYS A 161 -12.74 0.46 30.28
CA CYS A 161 -13.33 -0.46 31.24
C CYS A 161 -12.55 -0.39 32.56
N PRO A 162 -13.21 -0.13 33.69
CA PRO A 162 -12.56 -0.10 35.01
C PRO A 162 -12.04 -1.49 35.39
N ASP A 163 -12.77 -2.54 35.01
CA ASP A 163 -12.46 -3.94 35.33
C ASP A 163 -11.75 -4.64 34.17
N ASN A 164 -10.62 -4.08 33.71
CA ASN A 164 -9.84 -4.68 32.62
C ASN A 164 -8.63 -5.48 33.14
N PRO A 165 -8.75 -6.81 33.36
CA PRO A 165 -7.65 -7.61 33.90
C PRO A 165 -6.46 -7.76 32.94
N LYS A 166 -6.69 -7.60 31.63
CA LYS A 166 -5.64 -7.73 30.60
C LYS A 166 -5.05 -6.38 30.16
N GLY A 167 -5.66 -5.26 30.54
CA GLY A 167 -5.22 -3.92 30.18
C GLY A 167 -5.40 -3.46 28.75
N LEU A 168 -4.86 -2.26 28.51
CA LEU A 168 -4.87 -1.58 27.22
C LEU A 168 -3.99 -2.24 26.16
N TYR A 169 -3.08 -3.14 26.55
CA TYR A 169 -2.20 -3.86 25.63
C TYR A 169 -2.92 -5.05 24.99
N ALA A 170 -2.72 -5.23 23.68
CA ALA A 170 -3.38 -6.28 22.90
C ALA A 170 -3.03 -7.69 23.43
N GLU A 171 -1.74 -7.93 23.70
CA GLU A 171 -1.19 -9.20 24.22
C GLU A 171 -1.43 -9.39 25.73
N GLY A 172 -2.03 -8.39 26.40
CA GLY A 172 -2.14 -8.35 27.85
C GLY A 172 -0.94 -7.69 28.52
N GLY A 173 -1.15 -7.22 29.74
CA GLY A 173 -0.10 -6.66 30.62
C GLY A 173 -0.30 -5.18 30.96
N GLY A 174 0.65 -4.65 31.72
CA GLY A 174 0.67 -3.26 32.18
C GLY A 174 1.81 -2.45 31.55
N CYS A 175 1.82 -1.17 31.86
CA CYS A 175 2.91 -0.26 31.58
C CYS A 175 4.24 -0.89 32.03
N LYS A 176 5.22 -0.95 31.13
CA LYS A 176 6.52 -1.57 31.41
C LYS A 176 7.40 -0.79 32.41
N LEU A 177 6.93 0.37 32.89
CA LEU A 177 7.63 1.20 33.87
C LEU A 177 7.02 0.97 35.26
N CYS A 178 5.74 1.30 35.41
CA CYS A 178 5.04 1.23 36.72
C CYS A 178 4.14 0.00 36.91
N GLY A 179 4.01 -0.87 35.90
CA GLY A 179 3.13 -2.04 35.94
C GLY A 179 1.64 -1.75 35.79
N SER A 180 1.20 -0.48 35.78
CA SER A 180 -0.23 -0.16 35.75
C SER A 180 -0.89 -0.50 34.41
N VAL A 181 -2.16 -0.87 34.48
CA VAL A 181 -2.92 -1.44 33.36
C VAL A 181 -3.69 -0.38 32.55
N GLU A 182 -3.80 0.83 33.12
CA GLU A 182 -4.65 1.94 32.65
C GLU A 182 -4.02 2.82 31.55
N HIS A 183 -2.68 2.80 31.39
CA HIS A 183 -2.00 3.67 30.43
C HIS A 183 -0.93 2.96 29.60
N PHE A 184 -0.65 3.54 28.44
CA PHE A 184 0.50 3.15 27.63
C PHE A 184 1.79 3.72 28.21
N LYS A 185 2.93 3.05 28.00
CA LYS A 185 4.26 3.53 28.45
C LYS A 185 4.55 5.00 28.09
N LYS A 186 3.96 5.52 27.01
CA LYS A 186 4.12 6.91 26.57
C LYS A 186 3.47 7.91 27.53
N ASP A 187 2.34 7.54 28.10
CA ASP A 187 1.51 8.37 28.98
C ASP A 187 1.76 8.02 30.45
N CYS A 188 2.87 7.32 30.74
CA CYS A 188 3.21 6.92 32.08
C CYS A 188 3.65 8.13 32.91
N PRO A 189 3.02 8.41 34.06
CA PRO A 189 3.35 9.55 34.90
C PRO A 189 4.80 9.45 35.43
N GLU A 190 5.27 8.23 35.74
CA GLU A 190 6.66 8.02 36.18
C GLU A 190 7.70 8.33 35.10
N LYS A 191 7.33 8.20 33.82
CA LYS A 191 8.22 8.56 32.70
C LYS A 191 8.46 10.07 32.62
N GLN A 192 7.44 10.87 32.96
CA GLN A 192 7.55 12.34 32.97
C GLN A 192 8.60 12.80 34.00
N ASN A 193 8.67 12.13 35.16
CA ASN A 193 9.65 12.43 36.21
C ASN A 193 11.10 12.09 35.81
N THR A 194 11.31 11.12 34.91
CA THR A 194 12.66 10.72 34.44
C THR A 194 13.20 11.55 33.28
N GLY A 195 12.33 12.33 32.60
CA GLY A 195 12.70 13.14 31.43
C GLY A 195 13.43 14.44 31.77
N GLU A 196 13.36 14.89 33.03
CA GLU A 196 13.89 16.20 33.45
C GLU A 196 15.39 16.18 33.79
N LEU A 197 16.05 15.01 33.80
CA LEU A 197 17.48 14.87 34.12
C LEU A 197 18.41 14.64 32.91
N GLN A 198 17.89 14.64 31.68
CA GLN A 198 18.73 14.49 30.45
C GLN A 198 18.57 15.67 29.46
N GLY A 199 18.37 16.87 30.00
CA GLY A 199 18.27 18.12 29.23
C GLY A 199 19.54 18.98 29.25
N GLY A 200 20.74 18.41 29.07
CA GLY A 200 21.95 19.25 29.05
C GLY A 200 23.26 18.56 28.76
N VAL A 201 23.58 18.30 27.50
CA VAL A 201 24.97 18.37 26.99
C VAL A 201 24.94 18.98 25.59
N GLY A 202 25.14 20.29 25.53
CA GLY A 202 25.36 21.02 24.28
C GLY A 202 26.71 20.64 23.67
N TRP A 203 26.73 20.33 22.38
CA TRP A 203 27.96 20.07 21.64
C TRP A 203 28.52 21.41 21.16
N SER A 204 29.61 21.85 21.77
CA SER A 204 30.45 22.93 21.29
C SER A 204 31.41 22.37 20.25
N VAL A 205 31.27 22.76 18.99
CA VAL A 205 32.26 22.50 17.94
C VAL A 205 33.28 23.64 17.98
N GLY A 206 34.54 23.30 18.25
CA GLY A 206 35.70 24.16 18.06
C GLY A 206 36.28 24.00 16.66
#